data_AF-A0A2X5NPR0-F1
#
_entry.id   AF-A0A2X5NPR0-F1
#
_cell.length_a   1.000
_cell.length_b   1.000
_cell.length_c   1.000
_cell.angle_alpha   90.00
_cell.angle_beta   90.00
_cell.angle_gamma   90.00
#
_symmetry.space_group_name_H-M   'P 1'
#
loop_
_entity.id
_entity.type
_entity.pdbx_description
1 polymer ?
#
loop_
_entity_poly.entity_id
_entity_poly.type
_entity_poly.pdbx_seq_one_letter_code
_entity_poly.pdbx_strand_id
1 'polypeptide(L)'
;MARGLETPLRKPARELDNTTRKALIAGHMTEIMQLLNLDLDDDSLTETPHRIAKMYVDEIFSGLDYANFPKITVIENKMKVDEMVTVRDISLTSTCEHHFVTIDGKATVAYIRKIK
;
A
#
# COMPACT_ATOMS: atom_id res chain seq x y z
N MET A 1 -0.09 -15.29 14.48
CA MET A 1 1.09 -14.74 13.78
C MET A 1 2.33 -15.41 14.36
N ALA A 2 3.15 -16.10 13.56
CA ALA A 2 4.17 -17.03 14.09
C ALA A 2 5.62 -16.51 14.02
N ARG A 3 5.90 -15.47 13.23
CA ARG A 3 7.28 -15.02 12.94
C ARG A 3 7.59 -13.55 13.21
N GLY A 4 6.62 -12.74 13.62
CA GLY A 4 6.85 -11.33 13.97
C GLY A 4 7.26 -10.42 12.79
N LEU A 5 6.85 -10.76 11.57
CA LEU A 5 7.20 -10.01 10.34
C LEU A 5 6.06 -9.11 9.83
N GLU A 6 4.96 -9.03 10.55
CA GLU A 6 3.84 -8.18 10.12
C GLU A 6 4.19 -6.71 10.27
N THR A 7 3.72 -5.91 9.31
CA THR A 7 3.77 -4.45 9.42
C THR A 7 3.12 -4.04 10.75
N PRO A 8 3.72 -3.14 11.56
CA PRO A 8 3.23 -2.80 12.89
C PRO A 8 1.84 -2.12 12.91
N LEU A 9 0.78 -2.92 12.78
CA LEU A 9 -0.61 -2.47 12.80
C LEU A 9 -1.21 -2.56 14.20
N ARG A 10 -1.99 -1.53 14.56
CA ARG A 10 -2.81 -1.54 15.77
C ARG A 10 -4.21 -2.03 15.44
N LYS A 11 -4.85 -2.70 16.41
CA LYS A 11 -6.30 -2.90 16.33
C LYS A 11 -6.99 -1.52 16.36
N PRO A 12 -7.95 -1.26 15.46
CA PRO A 12 -8.65 0.02 15.47
C PRO A 12 -9.37 0.20 16.81
N ALA A 13 -9.18 1.38 17.44
CA ALA A 13 -9.88 1.72 18.68
C ALA A 13 -11.39 1.93 18.45
N ARG A 14 -11.77 2.27 17.22
CA ARG A 14 -13.13 2.41 16.74
C ARG A 14 -13.18 1.96 15.28
N GLU A 15 -14.21 1.22 14.90
CA GLU A 15 -14.48 0.94 13.50
C GLU A 15 -15.00 2.21 12.81
N LEU A 16 -14.22 2.71 11.86
CA LEU A 16 -14.54 3.84 11.00
C LEU A 16 -14.54 3.34 9.57
N ASP A 17 -15.59 3.65 8.82
CA ASP A 17 -15.62 3.37 7.39
C ASP A 17 -14.59 4.23 6.64
N ASN A 18 -14.22 3.81 5.42
CA ASN A 18 -13.18 4.48 4.63
C ASN A 18 -13.56 5.93 4.28
N THR A 19 -14.84 6.24 4.11
CA THR A 19 -15.30 7.60 3.82
C THR A 19 -15.02 8.51 5.02
N THR A 20 -15.37 8.06 6.22
CA THR A 20 -15.07 8.78 7.47
C THR A 20 -13.56 8.93 7.68
N ARG A 21 -12.77 7.88 7.45
CA ARG A 21 -11.30 7.96 7.56
C ARG A 21 -10.70 8.98 6.60
N LYS A 22 -11.14 8.98 5.33
CA LYS A 22 -10.67 9.95 4.33
C LYS A 22 -11.03 11.38 4.71
N ALA A 23 -12.25 11.62 5.18
CA ALA A 23 -12.67 12.96 5.61
C ALA A 23 -11.80 13.49 6.77
N LEU A 24 -11.50 12.65 7.76
CA LEU A 24 -10.64 13.01 8.89
C LEU A 24 -9.19 13.28 8.45
N ILE A 25 -8.62 12.41 7.60
CA ILE A 25 -7.27 12.60 7.07
C ILE A 25 -7.19 13.88 6.23
N ALA A 26 -8.18 14.12 5.36
CA ALA A 26 -8.25 15.34 4.56
C ALA A 26 -8.27 16.58 5.46
N GLY A 27 -9.07 16.59 6.53
CA GLY A 27 -9.07 17.67 7.52
C GLY A 27 -7.69 17.92 8.12
N HIS A 28 -6.98 16.87 8.54
CA HIS A 28 -5.60 17.02 9.05
C HIS A 28 -4.61 17.51 7.99
N MET A 29 -4.77 17.09 6.73
CA MET A 29 -3.93 17.58 5.64
C MET A 29 -4.18 19.05 5.32
N THR A 30 -5.44 19.52 5.41
CA THR A 30 -5.78 20.94 5.32
C THR A 30 -5.01 21.76 6.36
N GLU A 31 -5.03 21.33 7.63
CA GLU A 31 -4.28 22.02 8.70
C GLU A 31 -2.78 22.02 8.43
N ILE A 32 -2.21 20.90 7.98
CA ILE A 32 -0.78 20.80 7.64
C ILE A 32 -0.42 21.77 6.50
N MET A 33 -1.24 21.86 5.46
CA MET A 33 -1.00 22.77 4.33
C MET A 33 -1.08 24.24 4.76
N GLN A 34 -2.02 24.59 5.63
CA GLN A 34 -2.12 25.94 6.20
C GLN A 34 -0.92 26.29 7.07
N LEU A 35 -0.39 25.34 7.86
CA LEU A 35 0.85 25.52 8.63
C LEU A 35 2.08 25.74 7.73
N LEU A 36 2.03 25.29 6.48
CA LEU A 36 3.03 25.58 5.45
C LEU A 36 2.77 26.92 4.73
N ASN A 37 1.75 27.68 5.14
CA ASN A 37 1.28 28.92 4.52
C ASN A 37 0.85 28.76 3.05
N LEU A 38 0.36 27.58 2.67
CA LEU A 38 -0.21 27.35 1.35
C LEU A 38 -1.62 27.95 1.27
N ASP A 39 -1.89 28.70 0.20
CA ASP A 39 -3.21 29.26 -0.08
C ASP A 39 -4.14 28.15 -0.61
N LEU A 40 -5.16 27.79 0.18
CA LEU A 40 -6.10 26.73 -0.20
C LEU A 40 -7.30 27.26 -1.00
N ASP A 41 -7.40 28.57 -1.21
CA ASP A 41 -8.36 29.17 -2.13
C ASP A 41 -7.88 29.08 -3.60
N ASP A 42 -6.60 28.74 -3.82
CA ASP A 42 -6.05 28.40 -5.14
C ASP A 42 -6.68 27.11 -5.69
N ASP A 43 -7.16 27.17 -6.92
CA ASP A 43 -7.92 26.09 -7.57
C ASP A 43 -7.11 24.79 -7.72
N SER A 44 -5.79 24.88 -7.82
CA SER A 44 -4.90 23.72 -7.85
C SER A 44 -4.82 23.03 -6.49
N LEU A 45 -4.83 23.82 -5.42
CA LEU A 45 -4.56 23.38 -4.06
C LEU A 45 -5.82 22.97 -3.28
N THR A 46 -6.99 23.55 -3.57
CA THR A 46 -8.25 23.29 -2.84
C THR A 46 -8.56 21.79 -2.68
N GLU A 47 -8.31 20.99 -3.73
CA GLU A 47 -8.60 19.54 -3.72
C GLU A 47 -7.42 18.66 -3.23
N THR A 48 -6.26 19.25 -2.93
CA THR A 48 -5.06 18.50 -2.50
C THR A 48 -5.28 17.68 -1.23
N PRO A 49 -5.89 18.21 -0.16
CA PRO A 49 -6.12 17.42 1.06
C PRO A 49 -6.95 16.16 0.80
N HIS A 50 -7.97 16.27 -0.05
CA HIS A 50 -8.80 15.14 -0.46
C HIS A 50 -8.01 14.13 -1.31
N ARG A 51 -7.19 14.59 -2.26
CA ARG A 51 -6.31 13.71 -3.05
C ARG A 51 -5.35 12.91 -2.17
N ILE A 52 -4.72 13.55 -1.19
CA ILE A 52 -3.80 12.87 -0.25
C ILE A 52 -4.55 11.85 0.61
N ALA A 53 -5.73 12.20 1.12
CA ALA A 53 -6.55 11.28 1.90
C ALA A 53 -6.97 10.04 1.10
N LYS A 54 -7.42 10.24 -0.15
CA LYS A 54 -7.74 9.15 -1.08
C LYS A 54 -6.52 8.27 -1.35
N MET A 55 -5.38 8.87 -1.64
CA MET A 55 -4.12 8.15 -1.90
C MET A 55 -3.72 7.27 -0.71
N TYR A 56 -3.80 7.79 0.52
CA TYR A 56 -3.44 7.02 1.72
C TYR A 56 -4.41 5.88 2.02
N VAL A 57 -5.72 6.10 1.87
CA VAL A 57 -6.72 5.09 2.28
C VAL A 57 -6.95 4.04 1.19
N ASP A 58 -7.00 4.44 -0.07
CA ASP A 58 -7.45 3.57 -1.16
C ASP A 58 -6.32 3.12 -2.11
N GLU A 59 -5.12 3.73 -2.05
CA GLU A 59 -4.06 3.49 -3.04
C GLU A 59 -2.77 2.95 -2.42
N ILE A 60 -1.86 3.82 -1.96
CA ILE A 60 -0.47 3.46 -1.66
C ILE A 60 -0.30 2.57 -0.42
N PHE A 61 -1.29 2.57 0.47
CA PHE A 61 -1.32 1.70 1.66
C PHE A 61 -2.42 0.63 1.60
N SER A 62 -2.98 0.37 0.41
CA SER A 62 -4.01 -0.67 0.21
C SER A 62 -3.58 -2.06 0.70
N GLY A 63 -2.29 -2.37 0.66
CA GLY A 63 -1.72 -3.63 1.16
C GLY A 63 -1.80 -3.85 2.67
N LEU A 64 -2.18 -2.83 3.46
CA LEU A 64 -2.45 -2.99 4.90
C LEU A 64 -3.78 -3.70 5.17
N ASP A 65 -4.70 -3.74 4.20
CA ASP A 65 -5.96 -4.45 4.28
C ASP A 65 -5.88 -5.78 3.51
N TYR A 66 -5.99 -6.90 4.22
CA TYR A 66 -5.98 -8.23 3.63
C TYR A 66 -7.16 -8.50 2.68
N ALA A 67 -8.23 -7.69 2.71
CA ALA A 67 -9.28 -7.75 1.70
C ALA A 67 -8.74 -7.49 0.28
N ASN A 68 -7.61 -6.78 0.15
CA ASN A 68 -6.92 -6.50 -1.11
C ASN A 68 -5.90 -7.59 -1.50
N PHE A 69 -5.78 -8.67 -0.73
CA PHE A 69 -4.84 -9.74 -1.04
C PHE A 69 -5.22 -10.43 -2.37
N PRO A 70 -4.26 -10.68 -3.27
CA PRO A 70 -4.56 -11.19 -4.60
C PRO A 70 -5.15 -12.61 -4.55
N LYS A 71 -6.08 -12.89 -5.46
CA LYS A 71 -6.60 -14.26 -5.67
C LYS A 71 -5.48 -15.14 -6.22
N ILE A 72 -4.96 -16.05 -5.39
CA ILE A 72 -3.91 -16.97 -5.78
C ILE A 72 -4.50 -18.09 -6.63
N THR A 73 -3.88 -18.36 -7.78
CA THR A 73 -4.15 -19.55 -8.60
C THR A 73 -2.89 -20.39 -8.70
N VAL A 74 -3.05 -21.71 -8.53
CA VAL A 74 -1.95 -22.68 -8.68
C VAL A 74 -2.41 -23.83 -9.57
N ILE A 75 -1.49 -24.39 -10.34
CA ILE A 75 -1.70 -25.60 -11.15
C ILE A 75 -0.80 -26.72 -10.64
N GLU A 76 -1.20 -27.97 -10.85
CA GLU A 76 -0.40 -29.14 -10.52
C GLU A 76 0.93 -29.17 -11.30
N ASN A 77 2.00 -29.68 -10.69
CA ASN A 77 3.30 -29.81 -11.36
C ASN A 77 3.42 -31.10 -12.20
N LYS A 78 2.51 -31.28 -13.16
CA LYS A 78 2.47 -32.47 -14.04
C LYS A 78 3.75 -32.64 -14.87
N MET A 79 4.38 -31.52 -15.24
CA MET A 79 5.64 -31.49 -15.99
C MET A 79 6.87 -31.81 -15.13
N LYS A 80 6.69 -31.98 -13.81
CA LYS A 80 7.77 -32.26 -12.84
C LYS A 80 8.94 -31.29 -12.96
N VAL A 81 8.65 -30.01 -13.18
CA VAL A 81 9.70 -28.98 -13.22
C VAL A 81 10.36 -28.93 -11.86
N ASP A 82 11.66 -29.21 -11.81
CA ASP A 82 12.54 -29.22 -10.65
C ASP A 82 13.63 -28.13 -10.72
N GLU A 83 13.70 -27.42 -11.85
CA GLU A 83 14.52 -26.23 -12.02
C GLU A 83 13.84 -24.95 -11.50
N MET A 84 14.64 -23.90 -11.29
CA MET A 84 14.12 -22.63 -10.78
C MET A 84 13.23 -21.92 -11.81
N VAL A 85 12.09 -21.42 -11.36
CA VAL A 85 11.29 -20.44 -12.10
C VAL A 85 11.65 -19.07 -11.58
N THR A 86 12.09 -18.18 -12.46
CA THR A 86 12.47 -16.80 -12.09
C THR A 86 11.63 -15.78 -12.85
N VAL A 87 11.06 -14.83 -12.11
CA VAL A 87 10.46 -13.61 -12.66
C VAL A 87 11.36 -12.45 -12.26
N ARG A 88 11.88 -11.72 -13.25
CA ARG A 88 12.80 -10.60 -13.07
C ARG A 88 12.11 -9.29 -13.41
N ASP A 89 12.72 -8.18 -12.97
CA ASP A 89 12.28 -6.82 -13.30
C ASP A 89 10.80 -6.52 -12.96
N ILE A 90 10.29 -7.12 -11.88
CA ILE A 90 8.93 -6.82 -11.39
C ILE A 90 8.92 -5.39 -10.88
N SER A 91 8.09 -4.53 -11.47
CA SER A 91 7.91 -3.16 -11.00
C SER A 91 7.46 -3.15 -9.54
N LEU A 92 8.21 -2.45 -8.69
CA LEU A 92 7.92 -2.30 -7.28
C LEU A 92 7.85 -0.81 -6.95
N THR A 93 6.65 -0.36 -6.59
CA THR A 93 6.41 0.95 -6.01
C THR A 93 6.03 0.78 -4.54
N SER A 94 6.67 1.52 -3.66
CA SER A 94 6.41 1.48 -2.23
C SER A 94 6.64 2.85 -1.60
N THR A 95 6.56 2.93 -0.28
CA THR A 95 6.68 4.17 0.49
C THR A 95 7.47 3.88 1.76
N CYS A 96 8.55 4.63 2.03
CA CYS A 96 9.32 4.41 3.25
C CYS A 96 8.56 4.91 4.48
N GLU A 97 8.45 4.08 5.52
CA GLU A 97 7.67 4.41 6.72
C GLU A 97 8.25 5.55 7.56
N HIS A 98 9.53 5.88 7.37
CA HIS A 98 10.20 6.95 8.13
C HIS A 98 9.85 8.36 7.63
N HIS A 99 9.60 8.51 6.33
CA HIS A 99 9.41 9.83 5.70
C HIS A 99 8.16 9.92 4.82
N PHE A 100 7.51 8.79 4.54
CA PHE A 100 6.34 8.68 3.68
C PHE A 100 6.59 9.16 2.25
N VAL A 101 7.81 8.94 1.74
CA VAL A 101 8.20 9.24 0.36
C VAL A 101 8.38 7.98 -0.47
N THR A 102 8.27 8.14 -1.78
CA THR A 102 8.32 7.07 -2.79
C THR A 102 9.59 6.24 -2.71
N ILE A 103 9.42 4.92 -2.72
CA ILE A 103 10.45 3.94 -3.06
C ILE A 103 10.11 3.44 -4.46
N ASP A 104 11.02 3.66 -5.41
CA ASP A 104 10.93 3.14 -6.76
C ASP A 104 12.01 2.07 -6.96
N GLY A 105 11.61 0.91 -7.51
CA GLY A 105 12.54 -0.19 -7.66
C GLY A 105 12.01 -1.36 -8.46
N LYS A 106 12.85 -2.41 -8.51
CA LYS A 106 12.54 -3.67 -9.16
C LYS A 106 12.80 -4.84 -8.23
N ALA A 107 11.90 -5.82 -8.25
CA ALA A 107 12.08 -7.08 -7.56
C ALA A 107 12.41 -8.20 -8.54
N THR A 108 13.19 -9.17 -8.07
CA THR A 108 13.40 -10.47 -8.72
C THR A 108 12.98 -11.55 -7.76
N VAL A 109 12.05 -12.41 -8.20
CA VAL A 109 11.53 -13.52 -7.38
C VAL A 109 11.85 -14.83 -8.10
N ALA A 110 12.42 -15.78 -7.36
CA ALA A 110 12.66 -17.13 -7.84
C ALA A 110 12.17 -18.17 -6.85
N TYR A 111 11.65 -19.28 -7.37
CA TYR A 111 11.25 -20.43 -6.56
C TYR A 111 11.43 -21.72 -7.35
N ILE A 112 11.61 -22.84 -6.63
CA ILE A 112 11.60 -24.19 -7.21
C ILE A 112 10.23 -24.79 -6.94
N ARG A 113 9.60 -25.36 -7.97
CA ARG A 113 8.28 -25.96 -7.83
C ARG A 113 8.41 -27.24 -7.01
N LYS A 114 7.67 -27.32 -5.90
CA LYS A 114 7.45 -28.59 -5.21
C LYS A 114 6.31 -29.37 -5.87
N ILE A 115 6.41 -30.68 -5.77
CA ILE A 115 5.29 -31.57 -6.12
C ILE A 115 4.23 -31.40 -5.04
N LYS A 116 3.01 -31.09 -5.45
CA LYS A 116 1.82 -31.27 -4.63
C LYS A 116 0.82 -32.06 -5.46
#